data_AF-A0A0A1MVQ3-F1
#
_entry.id   AF-A0A0A1MVQ3-F1
#
_cell.length_a   1.000
_cell.length_b   1.000
_cell.length_c   1.000
_cell.angle_alpha   90.00
_cell.angle_beta   90.00
_cell.angle_gamma   90.00
#
_symmetry.space_group_name_H-M   'P 1'
#
loop_
_entity.id
_entity.type
_entity.pdbx_description
1 polymer ?
#
loop_
_entity_poly.entity_id
_entity_poly.type
_entity_poly.pdbx_seq_one_letter_code
_entity_poly.pdbx_strand_id
1 'polypeptide(L)'
;MKKYLVFAGIFCVSFLVLQVAAGMIWTLLYTPDISAAWQQAGALSSETALIKASAASPFIIAVTSLAVTFGLTRLVRKRIAM
;
A
#
# COMPACT_ATOMS: atom_id res chain seq x y z
N MET A 1 -25.29 -10.22 -3.41
CA MET A 1 -24.06 -10.76 -2.79
C MET A 1 -22.89 -10.93 -3.79
N LYS A 2 -23.01 -11.75 -4.85
CA LYS A 2 -21.88 -12.06 -5.76
C LYS A 2 -21.17 -10.83 -6.38
N LYS A 3 -21.93 -9.80 -6.76
CA LYS A 3 -21.39 -8.56 -7.37
C LYS A 3 -20.48 -7.77 -6.41
N TYR A 4 -20.76 -7.82 -5.10
CA TYR A 4 -19.95 -7.16 -4.08
C TYR A 4 -18.68 -7.95 -3.78
N LEU A 5 -18.74 -9.29 -3.81
CA LEU A 5 -17.55 -10.14 -3.69
C LEU A 5 -16.56 -9.91 -4.83
N VAL A 6 -17.05 -9.74 -6.06
CA VAL A 6 -16.19 -9.41 -7.22
C VAL A 6 -15.53 -8.05 -7.03
N PHE A 7 -16.28 -7.03 -6.58
CA PHE A 7 -15.71 -5.71 -6.29
C PHE A 7 -14.64 -5.77 -5.20
N ALA A 8 -14.93 -6.46 -4.08
CA ALA A 8 -13.98 -6.63 -2.98
C ALA A 8 -12.72 -7.38 -3.40
N GLY A 9 -12.85 -8.40 -4.25
CA GLY A 9 -11.71 -9.12 -4.83
C GLY A 9 -10.82 -8.21 -5.68
N ILE A 10 -11.42 -7.43 -6.60
CA ILE A 10 -10.68 -6.46 -7.42
C ILE A 10 -10.01 -5.40 -6.54
N PHE A 11 -10.68 -4.95 -5.47
CA PHE A 11 -10.12 -4.01 -4.51
C PHE A 11 -8.89 -4.56 -3.80
N CYS A 12 -8.98 -5.76 -3.21
CA CYS A 12 -7.83 -6.39 -2.54
C CYS A 12 -6.64 -6.54 -3.48
N VAL A 13 -6.87 -7.01 -4.71
CA VAL A 13 -5.79 -7.16 -5.69
C VAL A 13 -5.18 -5.81 -6.06
N SER A 14 -6.00 -4.80 -6.36
CA SER A 14 -5.52 -3.46 -6.68
C SER A 14 -4.71 -2.86 -5.53
N PHE A 15 -5.20 -2.99 -4.30
CA PHE A 15 -4.54 -2.51 -3.09
C PHE A 15 -3.18 -3.16 -2.87
N LEU A 16 -3.08 -4.49 -2.98
CA LEU A 16 -1.82 -5.19 -2.83
C LEU A 16 -0.80 -4.75 -3.89
N VAL A 17 -1.22 -4.63 -5.15
CA VAL A 17 -0.33 -4.19 -6.24
C VAL A 17 0.18 -2.77 -5.98
N LEU A 18 -0.70 -1.84 -5.60
CA LEU A 18 -0.33 -0.46 -5.28
C LEU A 18 0.60 -0.38 -4.05
N GLN A 19 0.34 -1.18 -3.01
CA GLN A 19 1.17 -1.25 -1.81
C GLN A 19 2.58 -1.75 -2.13
N VAL A 20 2.70 -2.83 -2.91
CA VAL A 20 3.99 -3.39 -3.31
C VAL A 20 4.75 -2.42 -4.21
N ALA A 21 4.08 -1.82 -5.21
CA ALA A 21 4.70 -0.83 -6.09
C ALA A 21 5.20 0.40 -5.31
N ALA A 22 4.39 0.92 -4.38
CA ALA A 22 4.81 2.02 -3.52
C ALA A 22 6.03 1.64 -2.67
N GLY A 23 6.01 0.45 -2.06
CA GLY A 23 7.15 -0.08 -1.31
C GLY A 23 8.42 -0.19 -2.16
N MET A 24 8.30 -0.70 -3.38
CA MET A 24 9.44 -0.81 -4.30
C MET A 24 10.02 0.56 -4.66
N ILE A 25 9.18 1.54 -5.00
CA ILE A 25 9.62 2.92 -5.30
C ILE A 25 10.38 3.50 -4.11
N TRP A 26 9.87 3.29 -2.90
CA TRP A 26 10.56 3.72 -1.67
C TRP A 26 11.91 3.05 -1.50
N THR A 27 12.00 1.73 -1.71
CA THR A 27 13.29 1.02 -1.59
C THR A 27 14.31 1.47 -2.63
N LEU A 28 13.87 1.87 -3.83
CA LEU A 28 14.76 2.38 -4.87
C LEU A 28 15.31 3.77 -4.55
N LEU A 29 14.52 4.61 -3.87
CA LEU A 29 14.91 5.97 -3.50
C LEU A 29 15.56 6.06 -2.11
N TYR A 30 15.48 4.99 -1.32
CA TYR A 30 16.05 4.93 0.02
C TYR A 30 17.53 4.55 -0.03
N THR A 31 18.39 5.41 0.52
CA THR A 31 19.80 5.08 0.75
C THR A 31 19.97 4.67 2.22
N PRO A 32 20.38 3.42 2.51
CA PRO A 32 20.55 2.98 3.89
C PRO A 32 21.81 3.60 4.51
N ASP A 33 21.65 4.34 5.61
CA ASP A 33 22.77 4.81 6.44
C ASP A 33 22.98 3.84 7.60
N ILE A 34 23.90 2.90 7.38
CA ILE A 34 24.23 1.83 8.34
C ILE A 34 24.95 2.42 9.57
N SER A 35 25.75 3.45 9.39
CA SER A 35 26.53 4.07 10.47
C SER A 35 25.62 4.81 11.46
N ALA A 36 24.65 5.56 10.96
CA ALA A 36 23.63 6.21 11.78
C ALA A 36 22.73 5.18 12.48
N ALA A 37 22.35 4.10 11.80
CA ALA A 37 21.53 3.03 12.38
C ALA A 37 22.25 2.30 13.54
N TRP A 38 23.56 2.06 13.41
CA TRP A 38 24.35 1.41 14.46
C TRP A 38 24.55 2.29 15.70
N GLN A 39 24.74 3.60 15.49
CA GLN A 39 24.83 4.58 16.59
C GLN A 39 23.50 4.73 17.34
N GLN A 40 22.37 4.66 16.63
CA GLN A 40 21.05 4.64 17.27
C GLN A 40 20.79 3.33 18.03
N ALA A 41 21.20 2.18 17.51
CA ALA A 41 20.99 0.88 18.15
C ALA A 41 21.55 0.77 19.58
N GLY A 42 22.68 1.44 19.88
CA GLY A 42 23.25 1.50 21.22
C GLY A 42 22.50 2.41 22.21
N ALA A 43 21.61 3.29 21.71
CA ALA A 43 20.84 4.26 22.49
C ALA A 43 19.33 3.95 22.55
N LEU A 44 18.87 2.87 21.91
CA LEU A 44 17.48 2.42 22.03
C LEU A 44 17.26 1.84 23.44
N SER A 45 16.60 2.61 24.31
CA SER A 45 15.88 2.04 25.45
C SER A 45 14.92 0.96 24.94
N SER A 46 14.58 -0.04 25.76
CA SER A 46 13.71 -1.17 25.39
C SER A 46 12.24 -0.77 25.10
N GLU A 47 11.99 0.49 24.79
CA GLU A 47 10.75 1.00 24.25
C GLU A 47 10.83 0.91 22.74
N THR A 48 10.01 0.02 22.16
CA THR A 48 9.74 0.02 20.73
C THR A 48 9.09 1.34 20.37
N ALA A 49 9.88 2.32 19.92
CA ALA A 49 9.35 3.52 19.31
C ALA A 49 8.52 3.07 18.09
N LEU A 50 7.19 3.15 18.22
CA LEU A 50 6.28 3.08 17.09
C LEU A 50 6.73 4.17 16.10
N ILE A 51 7.43 3.72 15.05
CA ILE A 51 8.08 4.57 14.06
C ILE A 51 7.14 5.71 13.68
N LYS A 52 7.62 6.95 13.84
CA LYS A 52 6.88 8.18 13.51
C LYS A 52 6.38 8.06 12.06
N ALA A 53 5.09 7.83 11.89
CA ALA A 53 4.51 7.50 10.60
C ALA A 53 4.62 8.68 9.63
N SER A 54 5.54 8.60 8.67
CA SER A 54 5.41 9.33 7.41
C SER A 54 6.13 8.59 6.28
N ALA A 55 5.38 7.67 5.69
CA ALA A 55 5.54 7.14 4.36
C ALA A 55 4.10 6.87 3.90
N ALA A 56 3.72 7.38 2.72
CA ALA A 56 2.36 7.40 2.16
C ALA A 56 1.32 6.64 3.00
N SER A 57 0.51 7.39 3.78
CA SER A 57 -0.44 6.80 4.72
C SER A 57 -1.20 5.67 4.03
N PRO A 58 -1.35 4.47 4.64
CA PRO A 58 -2.12 3.36 4.08
C PRO A 58 -3.51 3.80 3.60
N PHE A 59 -4.04 4.88 4.18
CA PHE A 59 -5.25 5.56 3.76
C PHE A 59 -5.19 6.08 2.30
N ILE A 60 -4.10 6.74 1.89
CA ILE A 60 -3.94 7.26 0.51
C ILE A 60 -3.93 6.10 -0.49
N ILE A 61 -3.22 5.02 -0.16
CA ILE A 61 -3.16 3.81 -0.98
C ILE A 61 -4.54 3.15 -1.05
N ALA A 62 -5.28 3.10 0.06
CA ALA A 62 -6.64 2.58 0.09
C ALA A 62 -7.60 3.40 -0.79
N VAL A 63 -7.57 4.73 -0.70
CA VAL A 63 -8.45 5.63 -1.48
C VAL A 63 -8.13 5.54 -2.98
N THR A 64 -6.86 5.55 -3.35
CA THR A 64 -6.44 5.39 -4.76
C THR A 64 -6.82 4.01 -5.30
N SER A 65 -6.64 2.96 -4.51
CA SER A 65 -7.08 1.60 -4.86
C SER A 65 -8.59 1.52 -5.05
N LEU A 66 -9.36 2.25 -4.26
CA LEU A 66 -10.82 2.32 -4.41
C LEU A 66 -11.22 2.96 -5.75
N ALA A 67 -10.56 4.06 -6.14
CA ALA A 67 -10.79 4.72 -7.42
C ALA A 67 -10.45 3.79 -8.61
N VAL A 68 -9.32 3.09 -8.54
CA VAL A 68 -8.89 2.10 -9.54
C VAL A 68 -9.90 0.95 -9.65
N THR A 69 -10.34 0.43 -8.50
CA THR A 69 -11.35 -0.64 -8.43
C THR A 69 -12.67 -0.21 -9.04
N PHE A 70 -13.11 1.01 -8.78
CA PHE A 70 -14.34 1.56 -9.37
C PHE A 70 -14.26 1.61 -10.90
N GLY A 71 -13.13 2.07 -11.46
CA GLY A 71 -12.89 2.07 -12.89
C GLY A 71 -12.85 0.66 -13.50
N LEU A 72 -12.07 -0.24 -12.91
CA LEU A 72 -11.95 -1.65 -13.35
C LEU A 72 -13.29 -2.38 -13.29
N THR A 73 -14.03 -2.22 -12.20
CA THR A 73 -15.33 -2.89 -12.04
C THR A 73 -16.34 -2.39 -13.08
N ARG A 74 -16.29 -1.10 -13.44
CA ARG A 74 -17.16 -0.53 -14.50
C ARG A 74 -16.83 -1.13 -15.87
N LEU A 75 -15.56 -1.35 -16.18
CA LEU A 75 -15.11 -1.98 -17.43
C LEU A 75 -15.53 -3.46 -17.50
N VAL A 76 -15.30 -4.21 -16.42
CA VAL A 76 -15.70 -5.62 -16.33
C VAL A 76 -17.22 -5.77 -16.45
N ARG A 77 -18.01 -4.89 -15.81
CA ARG A 77 -19.47 -4.92 -15.92
C ARG A 77 -19.96 -4.63 -17.34
N LYS A 78 -19.32 -3.71 -18.09
CA LYS A 78 -19.65 -3.47 -19.50
C LYS A 78 -19.39 -4.68 -20.38
N ARG A 79 -18.30 -5.42 -20.12
CA ARG A 79 -17.91 -6.62 -20.89
C ARG A 79 -18.80 -7.84 -20.63
N ILE A 80 -19.41 -7.95 -19.46
CA ILE A 80 -20.28 -9.09 -19.08
C ILE A 80 -21.75 -8.85 -19.50
N ALA A 81 -22.15 -7.60 -19.71
CA ALA A 81 -23.52 -7.23 -20.12
C ALA A 81 -23.72 -7.15 -21.64
N MET A 82 -22.70 -7.51 -22.43
CA MET A 82 -22.71 -7.64 -23.89
C MET A 82 -22.56 -9.12 -24.23
#